data_AF-A0A377J3K5-F1
#
_entry.id   AF-A0A377J3K5-F1
#
_cell.length_a   1.000
_cell.length_b   1.000
_cell.length_c   1.000
_cell.angle_alpha   90.00
_cell.angle_beta   90.00
_cell.angle_gamma   90.00
#
_symmetry.space_group_name_H-M   'P 1'
#
loop_
_entity.id
_entity.type
_entity.pdbx_description
1 polymer ?
#
loop_
_entity_poly.entity_id
_entity_poly.type
_entity_poly.pdbx_seq_one_letter_code
_entity_poly.pdbx_strand_id
1 'polypeptide(L)' 'MQPDSKHFHMLLFKKLGNNPLTSFILICANAPFIILATFFYANTSALMLTCLVFIIAYILAYRLLVQNNPHK' A
#
# COMPACT_ATOMS: atom_id res chain seq x y z
N MET A 1 18.61 17.52 -5.96
CA MET A 1 17.58 16.57 -6.43
C MET A 1 16.84 16.05 -5.20
N GLN A 2 15.69 16.63 -4.85
CA GLN A 2 14.89 16.09 -3.75
C GLN A 2 14.27 14.78 -4.25
N PRO A 3 14.48 13.64 -3.56
CA PRO A 3 13.86 12.39 -3.98
C PRO A 3 12.36 12.58 -3.88
N ASP A 4 11.67 12.28 -4.98
CA ASP A 4 10.24 12.47 -5.16
C ASP A 4 9.50 11.83 -3.96
N SER A 5 9.08 12.67 -3.03
CA SER A 5 8.64 12.27 -1.69
C SER A 5 7.22 11.73 -1.65
N LYS A 6 6.74 11.19 -2.78
CA LYS A 6 5.34 10.83 -2.98
C LYS A 6 5.08 9.33 -2.87
N HIS A 7 6.11 8.51 -2.71
CA HIS A 7 5.89 7.08 -2.54
C HIS A 7 5.28 6.78 -1.17
N PHE A 8 4.18 6.03 -1.17
CA PHE A 8 3.38 5.69 0.02
C PHE A 8 4.23 5.15 1.17
N HIS A 9 5.19 4.27 0.88
CA HIS A 9 6.13 3.72 1.85
C HIS A 9 7.00 4.79 2.52
N MET A 10 7.41 5.83 1.78
CA MET A 10 8.24 6.92 2.28
C MET A 10 7.44 7.90 3.15
N LEU A 11 6.18 8.16 2.80
CA LEU A 11 5.24 8.92 3.64
C LEU A 11 4.94 8.17 4.95
N LEU A 12 4.77 6.85 4.88
CA LEU A 12 4.58 5.98 6.04
C LEU A 12 5.82 6.00 6.95
N PHE A 13 7.02 5.87 6.37
CA PHE A 13 8.31 5.96 7.08
C PHE A 13 8.53 7.32 7.74
N LYS A 14 8.16 8.41 7.06
CA LYS A 14 8.28 9.77 7.60
C LYS A 14 7.34 9.98 8.80
N LYS A 15 6.17 9.34 8.82
CA LYS A 15 5.18 9.48 9.89
C LYS A 15 5.44 8.59 11.09
N LEU A 16 5.83 7.34 10.87
CA LEU A 16 6.01 6.36 11.95
C LEU A 16 7.45 6.29 12.48
N GLY A 17 8.37 7.05 11.87
CA GLY A 17 9.80 6.93 12.09
C GLY A 17 10.38 5.73 11.34
N ASN A 18 11.72 5.64 11.31
CA ASN A 18 12.48 4.54 10.69
C ASN A 18 12.30 3.23 11.48
N ASN A 19 11.07 2.75 11.54
CA ASN A 19 10.62 1.67 12.39
C ASN A 19 10.29 0.46 11.50
N PRO A 20 10.92 -0.71 11.72
CA PRO A 20 10.69 -1.91 10.90
C PRO A 20 9.22 -2.35 10.87
N LEU A 21 8.41 -1.94 11.86
CA LEU A 21 6.97 -2.14 11.90
C LEU A 21 6.25 -1.57 10.68
N THR A 22 6.73 -0.46 10.14
CA THR A 22 6.16 0.20 8.95
C THR A 22 6.25 -0.69 7.71
N SER A 23 7.42 -1.28 7.48
CA SER A 23 7.65 -2.23 6.39
C SER A 23 6.88 -3.54 6.65
N PHE A 24 6.78 -3.96 7.91
CA PHE A 24 6.02 -5.15 8.27
C PHE A 24 4.52 -4.99 8.00
N ILE A 25 3.93 -3.84 8.33
CA ILE A 25 2.52 -3.54 8.03
C ILE A 25 2.26 -3.56 6.52
N LEU A 26 3.16 -3.00 5.71
CA LEU A 26 3.04 -3.05 4.26
C LEU A 26 3.10 -4.49 3.72
N ILE A 27 4.03 -5.30 4.23
CA ILE A 27 4.14 -6.71 3.85
C ILE A 27 2.89 -7.48 4.27
N CYS A 28 2.40 -7.30 5.49
CA CYS A 28 1.16 -7.91 5.97
C CYS A 28 -0.06 -7.46 5.16
N ALA A 29 -0.11 -6.20 4.73
CA ALA A 29 -1.18 -5.71 3.87
C ALA A 29 -1.10 -6.28 2.45
N ASN A 30 0.11 -6.53 1.92
CA ASN A 30 0.31 -7.11 0.58
C ASN A 30 0.12 -8.62 0.55
N ALA A 31 0.48 -9.34 1.61
CA ALA A 31 0.41 -10.78 1.73
C ALA A 31 -0.96 -11.39 1.32
N PRO A 32 -2.11 -10.88 1.79
CA PRO A 32 -3.41 -11.44 1.39
C PRO A 32 -3.68 -11.29 -0.11
N PHE A 33 -3.25 -10.18 -0.74
CA PHE A 33 -3.41 -10.00 -2.18
C PHE A 33 -2.53 -10.97 -2.99
N ILE A 34 -1.31 -11.24 -2.52
CA ILE A 34 -0.41 -12.22 -3.14
C ILE A 34 -0.99 -13.63 -3.01
N ILE A 35 -1.52 -13.98 -1.83
CA ILE A 35 -2.15 -15.29 -1.59
C ILE A 35 -3.39 -15.46 -2.50
N LEU A 36 -4.25 -14.43 -2.56
CA LEU A 36 -5.43 -14.43 -3.44
C LEU A 36 -5.04 -14.55 -4.92
N ALA A 37 -4.02 -13.83 -5.37
CA ALA A 37 -3.53 -13.92 -6.75
C ALA A 37 -2.99 -15.31 -7.08
N THR A 38 -2.28 -15.95 -6.14
CA THR A 38 -1.76 -17.32 -6.32
C THR A 38 -2.90 -18.34 -6.36
N PHE A 39 -3.91 -18.19 -5.51
CA PHE A 39 -5.05 -19.13 -5.43
C PHE A 39 -5.98 -19.02 -6.64
N PHE A 40 -6.18 -17.80 -7.16
CA PHE A 40 -7.03 -17.52 -8.33
C PHE A 40 -6.24 -17.38 -9.63
N TYR A 41 -5.02 -17.94 -9.71
CA TYR A 41 -4.14 -17.84 -10.89
C TYR A 41 -4.83 -18.23 -12.22
N ALA A 42 -5.69 -19.25 -12.19
CA ALA A 42 -6.42 -19.72 -13.38
C ALA A 42 -7.59 -18.81 -13.80
N ASN A 43 -8.00 -17.85 -12.97
CA ASN A 43 -9.17 -17.00 -13.18
C ASN A 43 -8.74 -15.56 -13.48
N THR A 44 -8.50 -15.25 -14.75
CA THR A 44 -8.07 -13.91 -15.20
C THR A 44 -8.96 -12.79 -14.69
N SER A 45 -10.28 -13.00 -14.67
CA SER A 45 -11.26 -12.02 -14.16
C SER A 45 -11.07 -11.72 -12.67
N ALA A 46 -10.79 -12.76 -11.86
CA ALA A 46 -10.56 -12.61 -10.42
C ALA A 46 -9.22 -11.91 -10.13
N LEU A 47 -8.18 -12.19 -10.92
CA LEU A 47 -6.90 -11.46 -10.87
C LEU A 47 -7.08 -9.97 -11.19
N MET A 48 -7.80 -9.63 -12.25
CA MET A 48 -8.09 -8.22 -12.59
C MET A 48 -8.84 -7.51 -11.46
N LEU A 49 -9.84 -8.17 -10.86
CA LEU A 49 -10.58 -7.61 -9.73
C LEU A 49 -9.68 -7.41 -8.50
N THR A 50 -8.78 -8.37 -8.24
CA THR A 50 -7.80 -8.26 -7.15
C THR A 50 -6.86 -7.06 -7.35
N CYS A 51 -6.39 -6.81 -8.57
CA CYS A 51 -5.60 -5.62 -8.89
C CYS A 51 -6.39 -4.32 -8.69
N LEU A 52 -7.65 -4.26 -9.12
CA LEU A 52 -8.50 -3.08 -8.93
C LEU A 52 -8.72 -2.78 -7.45
N VAL A 53 -9.05 -3.80 -6.65
CA VAL A 53 -9.23 -3.66 -5.20
C VAL A 53 -7.93 -3.19 -4.55
N PHE A 54 -6.78 -3.74 -4.96
CA PHE A 54 -5.48 -3.32 -4.46
C PHE A 54 -5.20 -1.83 -4.74
N ILE A 55 -5.45 -1.36 -5.97
CA ILE A 55 -5.27 0.05 -6.34
C ILE A 55 -6.17 0.96 -5.50
N ILE A 56 -7.44 0.60 -5.33
CA ILE A 56 -8.39 1.39 -4.52
C ILE A 56 -7.94 1.44 -3.06
N ALA A 57 -7.54 0.30 -2.48
CA ALA A 57 -7.04 0.23 -1.11
C ALA A 57 -5.78 1.06 -0.93
N TYR A 58 -4.85 1.02 -1.88
CA TYR A 58 -3.64 1.84 -1.88
C TYR A 58 -3.96 3.34 -1.92
N ILE A 59 -4.87 3.77 -2.80
CA ILE A 59 -5.28 5.17 -2.91
C ILE A 59 -5.98 5.63 -1.63
N LEU A 60 -6.87 4.82 -1.05
CA LEU A 60 -7.54 5.13 0.21
C LEU A 60 -6.55 5.27 1.36
N ALA A 61 -5.62 4.33 1.48
CA ALA A 61 -4.57 4.40 2.49
C ALA A 61 -3.71 5.65 2.30
N TYR A 62 -3.33 5.98 1.05
CA TYR A 62 -2.59 7.20 0.71
C TYR A 62 -3.35 8.45 1.13
N ARG A 63 -4.64 8.54 0.81
CA ARG A 63 -5.49 9.68 1.20
C ARG A 63 -5.61 9.80 2.71
N LEU A 64 -5.82 8.69 3.44
CA LEU A 64 -5.87 8.69 4.90
C LEU A 64 -4.56 9.18 5.51
N LEU A 65 -3.42 8.78 4.97
CA LEU A 65 -2.11 9.19 5.47
C LEU A 65 -1.79 10.66 5.19
N VAL A 66 -2.14 11.14 4.00
CA VAL A 66 -2.03 12.56 3.63
C VAL A 66 -2.96 13.42 4.48
N GLN A 67 -4.22 13.02 4.64
CA GLN A 67 -5.23 13.77 5.38
C GLN A 67 -4.92 13.84 6.89
N ASN A 68 -4.30 12.80 7.46
CA ASN A 68 -3.83 12.79 8.84
C ASN A 68 -2.47 13.49 9.04
N ASN A 69 -1.85 14.08 8.01
CA ASN A 69 -0.67 14.95 8.13
C ASN A 69 -1.02 16.37 7.61
N PRO A 70 -1.86 17.13 8.33
CA PRO A 70 -2.26 18.47 7.90
C PRO A 70 -1.17 19.54 8.11
N HIS A 71 -0.01 19.23 8.70
CA HIS A 71 1.07 20.21 8.88
C HIS A 71 1.92 20.38 7.62
N LYS A 72 1.38 21.17 6.68
CA LYS A 72 2.14 22.30 6.14
C LYS A 72 1.76 23.53 6.95
#